data_AF-A0A1R1PFI6-F1
#
_entry.id   AF-A0A1R1PFI6-F1
#
_cell.length_a   1.000
_cell.length_b   1.000
_cell.length_c   1.000
_cell.angle_alpha   90.00
_cell.angle_beta   90.00
_cell.angle_gamma   90.00
#
_symmetry.space_group_name_H-M   'P 1'
#
loop_
_entity.id
_entity.type
_entity.pdbx_description
1 polymer ?
#
loop_
_entity_poly.entity_id
_entity_poly.type
_entity_poly.pdbx_seq_one_letter_code
_entity_poly.pdbx_strand_id
1 'polypeptide(L)'
;MKRNPRKLRWTKAFRKAAGKEMAIDSTFEFEKRRNVPVRYDRDLMQTTIKAMKRIQEIKARREHAFYKQRMAGKKEIEYLQNVREVEKNVHIVNTPKITKLEIQKVTEKTTKMDVDK
;
A
#
# COMPACT_ATOMS: atom_id res chain seq x y z
N MET A 1 24.18 -14.41 16.06
CA MET A 1 24.09 -12.98 15.69
C MET A 1 22.91 -12.33 16.45
N LYS A 2 23.15 -11.37 17.35
CA LYS A 2 22.12 -10.72 18.19
C LYS A 2 21.49 -9.52 17.46
N ARG A 3 20.61 -9.77 16.48
CA ARG A 3 19.94 -8.69 15.73
C ARG A 3 18.74 -8.12 16.50
N ASN A 4 18.57 -6.80 16.46
CA ASN A 4 17.43 -6.14 17.09
C ASN A 4 16.16 -6.27 16.22
N PRO A 5 15.09 -6.94 16.69
CA PRO A 5 13.88 -7.16 15.90
C PRO A 5 13.19 -5.85 15.50
N ARG A 6 13.30 -4.78 16.29
CA ARG A 6 12.76 -3.45 15.94
C ARG A 6 13.49 -2.76 14.80
N LYS A 7 14.63 -3.29 14.34
CA LYS A 7 15.34 -2.81 13.14
C LYS A 7 15.14 -3.74 11.93
N LEU A 8 14.51 -4.90 12.10
CA LEU A 8 14.28 -5.87 11.02
C LEU A 8 12.90 -5.62 10.38
N ARG A 9 12.90 -5.10 9.14
CA ARG A 9 11.72 -4.57 8.45
C ARG A 9 10.56 -5.57 8.27
N TRP A 10 10.85 -6.87 8.23
CA TRP A 10 9.86 -7.93 8.03
C TRP A 10 9.13 -8.33 9.33
N THR A 11 9.68 -7.98 10.49
CA THR A 11 9.10 -8.41 11.78
C THR A 11 7.87 -7.58 12.16
N LYS A 12 6.98 -8.19 12.95
CA LYS A 12 5.82 -7.48 13.53
C LYS A 12 6.24 -6.39 14.51
N ALA A 13 7.35 -6.58 15.23
CA ALA A 13 7.89 -5.59 16.16
C ALA A 13 8.26 -4.28 15.44
N PHE A 14 9.00 -4.37 14.32
CA PHE A 14 9.27 -3.21 13.47
C PHE A 14 7.98 -2.61 12.91
N ARG A 15 7.08 -3.45 12.38
CA ARG A 15 5.85 -2.98 11.72
C ARG A 15 4.95 -2.21 12.67
N LYS A 16 4.77 -2.65 13.92
CA LYS A 16 4.01 -1.92 14.94
C LYS A 16 4.71 -0.61 15.34
N ALA A 17 6.01 -0.64 15.60
CA ALA A 17 6.76 0.55 16.00
C ALA A 17 6.85 1.64 14.91
N ALA A 18 6.95 1.22 13.64
CA ALA A 18 7.06 2.11 12.48
C ALA A 18 5.68 2.51 11.90
N GLY A 19 4.57 2.26 12.60
CA GLY A 19 3.22 2.63 12.16
C GLY A 19 2.74 1.89 10.89
N LYS A 20 3.30 0.72 10.58
CA LYS A 20 2.89 -0.10 9.42
C LYS A 20 1.64 -0.92 9.72
N GLU A 21 1.28 -1.10 10.98
CA GLU A 21 0.10 -1.83 11.44
C GLU A 21 -0.57 -1.08 12.58
N MET A 22 -1.86 -1.38 12.80
CA MET A 22 -2.60 -0.87 13.92
C MET A 22 -1.99 -1.38 15.23
N ALA A 23 -1.56 -0.46 16.10
CA ALA A 23 -0.93 -0.79 17.38
C ALA A 23 -1.83 -0.54 18.59
N ILE A 24 -2.68 0.49 18.53
CA ILE A 24 -3.55 0.92 19.61
C ILE A 24 -5.00 0.74 19.13
N ASP A 25 -5.68 -0.27 19.67
CA ASP A 25 -7.09 -0.55 19.36
C ASP A 25 -7.73 -1.34 20.49
N SER A 26 -9.03 -1.12 20.72
CA SER A 26 -9.77 -1.81 21.78
C SER A 26 -9.92 -3.31 21.56
N THR A 27 -9.80 -3.81 20.32
CA THR A 27 -9.86 -5.26 20.07
C THR A 27 -8.66 -6.03 20.64
N PHE A 28 -7.52 -5.38 20.83
CA PHE A 28 -6.33 -6.01 21.42
C PHE A 28 -6.46 -6.26 22.93
N GLU A 29 -7.36 -5.54 23.59
CA GLU A 29 -7.61 -5.67 25.03
C GLU A 29 -8.15 -7.06 25.42
N PHE A 30 -8.84 -7.73 24.49
CA PHE A 30 -9.43 -9.05 24.72
C PHE A 30 -8.40 -10.19 24.73
N GLU A 31 -7.20 -9.99 24.17
CA GLU A 31 -6.12 -11.00 24.10
C GLU A 31 -5.24 -11.01 25.36
N LYS A 32 -5.64 -10.29 26.42
CA LYS A 32 -4.87 -10.21 27.66
C LYS A 32 -4.74 -11.56 28.36
N ARG A 33 -3.54 -11.87 28.81
CA ARG A 33 -3.27 -13.03 29.67
C ARG A 33 -4.05 -12.88 30.99
N ARG A 34 -4.88 -13.87 31.30
CA ARG A 34 -5.59 -13.97 32.59
C ARG A 34 -4.74 -14.81 33.54
N ASN A 35 -4.40 -14.25 34.70
CA ASN A 35 -3.58 -14.93 35.72
C ASN A 35 -4.43 -15.68 36.75
N VAL A 36 -5.75 -15.45 36.77
CA VAL A 36 -6.69 -16.13 37.66
C VAL A 36 -7.64 -16.96 36.79
N PRO A 37 -7.73 -18.28 37.02
CA PRO A 37 -8.69 -19.13 36.31
C PRO A 37 -10.11 -18.89 36.86
N VAL A 38 -11.10 -19.08 35.99
CA VAL A 38 -12.52 -19.08 36.35
C VAL A 38 -13.01 -20.52 36.27
N ARG A 39 -13.95 -20.91 37.15
CA ARG A 39 -14.60 -22.22 37.03
C ARG A 39 -15.32 -22.33 35.70
N TYR A 40 -15.40 -23.55 35.17
CA TYR A 40 -16.12 -23.80 33.93
C TYR A 40 -17.60 -23.46 34.10
N ASP A 41 -18.10 -22.64 33.18
CA ASP A 41 -19.51 -22.34 32.99
C ASP A 41 -19.80 -22.44 31.49
N ARG A 42 -20.81 -23.24 31.13
CA ARG A 42 -21.16 -23.53 29.73
C ARG A 42 -21.67 -22.29 29.01
N ASP A 43 -22.45 -21.44 29.69
CA ASP A 43 -23.05 -20.25 29.08
C ASP A 43 -21.99 -19.16 28.87
N LEU A 44 -21.07 -19.02 29.82
CA LEU A 44 -19.88 -18.17 29.68
C LEU A 44 -19.02 -18.61 28.49
N MET A 45 -18.77 -19.92 28.35
CA MET A 45 -17.94 -20.44 27.26
C MET A 45 -18.59 -20.20 25.89
N GLN A 46 -19.90 -20.48 25.76
CA GLN A 46 -20.63 -20.24 24.51
C GLN A 46 -20.66 -18.77 24.10
N THR A 47 -20.92 -17.87 25.04
CA THR A 47 -20.92 -16.41 24.79
C THR A 47 -19.54 -15.93 24.40
N THR A 48 -18.48 -16.45 25.04
CA THR A 48 -17.08 -16.11 24.71
C THR A 48 -16.73 -16.55 23.29
N ILE A 49 -17.09 -17.76 22.85
CA ILE A 49 -16.84 -18.21 21.47
C ILE A 49 -17.52 -17.30 20.45
N LYS A 50 -18.80 -16.95 20.68
CA LYS A 50 -19.54 -16.04 19.80
C LYS A 50 -18.88 -14.66 19.76
N ALA A 51 -18.48 -14.12 20.91
CA ALA A 51 -17.82 -12.83 21.02
C ALA A 51 -16.45 -12.82 20.31
N MET A 52 -15.63 -13.87 20.45
CA MET A 52 -14.33 -13.98 19.80
C MET A 52 -14.44 -13.86 18.27
N LYS A 53 -15.40 -14.56 17.65
CA LYS A 53 -15.66 -14.45 16.22
C LYS A 53 -15.98 -13.01 15.81
N ARG A 54 -16.88 -12.37 16.56
CA ARG A 54 -17.29 -10.99 16.27
C ARG A 54 -16.14 -9.99 16.43
N ILE A 55 -15.32 -10.14 17.46
CA ILE A 55 -14.15 -9.28 17.71
C ILE A 55 -13.14 -9.42 16.56
N GLN A 56 -12.91 -10.65 16.08
CA GLN A 56 -12.00 -10.89 14.96
C GLN A 56 -12.48 -10.21 13.66
N GLU A 57 -13.78 -10.25 13.36
CA GLU A 57 -14.34 -9.52 12.21
C GLU A 57 -14.15 -8.00 12.32
N ILE A 58 -14.38 -7.45 13.51
CA ILE A 58 -14.19 -6.01 13.77
C ILE A 58 -12.72 -5.63 13.61
N LYS A 59 -11.81 -6.42 14.18
CA LYS A 59 -10.36 -6.22 14.06
C LYS A 59 -9.92 -6.23 12.60
N ALA A 60 -10.32 -7.24 11.81
CA ALA A 60 -9.98 -7.33 10.39
C ALA A 60 -10.49 -6.11 9.60
N ARG A 61 -11.73 -5.66 9.87
CA ARG A 61 -12.31 -4.46 9.23
C ARG A 61 -11.50 -3.20 9.55
N ARG A 62 -11.10 -3.03 10.82
CA ARG A 62 -10.30 -1.88 11.29
C ARG A 62 -8.89 -1.92 10.70
N GLU A 63 -8.22 -3.06 10.70
CA GLU A 63 -6.90 -3.25 10.07
C GLU A 63 -6.92 -2.89 8.58
N HIS A 64 -7.97 -3.31 7.87
CA HIS A 64 -8.16 -2.96 6.46
C HIS A 64 -8.38 -1.46 6.25
N ALA A 65 -9.16 -0.80 7.10
CA ALA A 65 -9.33 0.66 7.06
C ALA A 65 -8.01 1.39 7.30
N PHE A 66 -7.22 0.96 8.28
CA PHE A 66 -5.88 1.50 8.55
C PHE A 66 -4.95 1.35 7.34
N TYR A 67 -4.97 0.17 6.69
CA TYR A 67 -4.20 -0.05 5.47
C TYR A 67 -4.61 0.92 4.35
N LYS A 68 -5.92 1.09 4.12
CA LYS A 68 -6.46 2.02 3.12
C LYS A 68 -6.01 3.45 3.38
N GLN A 69 -6.14 3.93 4.62
CA GLN A 69 -5.71 5.28 4.99
C GLN A 69 -4.20 5.47 4.79
N ARG A 70 -3.39 4.48 5.15
CA ARG A 70 -1.93 4.52 4.95
C ARG A 70 -1.53 4.52 3.47
N MET A 71 -2.32 3.87 2.61
CA MET A 71 -2.06 3.81 1.16
C MET A 71 -2.73 4.94 0.38
N ALA A 72 -3.52 5.79 1.05
CA ALA A 72 -4.13 6.95 0.43
C ALA A 72 -3.05 7.89 -0.16
N GLY A 73 -3.34 8.49 -1.31
CA GLY A 73 -2.40 9.39 -2.01
C GLY A 73 -1.29 8.69 -2.81
N LYS A 74 -0.98 7.40 -2.55
CA LYS A 74 0.06 6.68 -3.30
C LYS A 74 -0.22 6.65 -4.81
N LYS A 75 -1.49 6.47 -5.20
CA LYS A 75 -1.91 6.40 -6.61
C LYS A 75 -1.63 7.70 -7.37
N GLU A 76 -1.80 8.85 -6.72
CA GLU A 76 -1.52 10.15 -7.32
C GLU A 76 -0.02 10.37 -7.51
N ILE A 77 0.78 10.01 -6.49
CA ILE A 77 2.24 10.05 -6.57
C ILE A 77 2.73 9.14 -7.70
N GLU A 78 2.19 7.93 -7.80
CA GLU A 78 2.50 6.97 -8.86
C GLU A 78 2.12 7.52 -10.24
N TYR A 79 0.95 8.15 -10.38
CA TYR A 79 0.56 8.80 -11.63
C TYR A 79 1.54 9.91 -12.04
N LEU A 80 1.93 10.79 -11.11
CA LEU A 80 2.91 11.85 -11.38
C LEU A 80 4.29 11.29 -11.74
N GLN A 81 4.70 10.19 -11.11
CA GLN A 81 5.95 9.49 -11.45
C GLN A 81 5.87 8.88 -12.85
N ASN A 82 4.76 8.25 -13.21
CA ASN A 82 4.55 7.66 -14.53
C ASN A 82 4.54 8.72 -15.63
N VAL A 83 3.88 9.87 -15.41
CA VAL A 83 3.91 11.00 -16.35
C VAL A 83 5.35 11.47 -16.59
N ARG A 84 6.10 11.70 -15.50
CA ARG A 84 7.51 12.08 -15.57
C ARG A 84 8.38 11.03 -16.26
N GLU A 85 8.08 9.75 -16.07
CA GLU A 85 8.79 8.65 -16.70
C GLU A 85 8.55 8.63 -18.22
N VAL A 86 7.30 8.80 -18.64
CA VAL A 86 6.94 8.90 -20.07
C VAL A 86 7.62 10.11 -20.72
N GLU A 87 7.61 11.28 -20.09
CA GLU A 87 8.26 12.49 -20.58
C GLU A 87 9.77 12.33 -20.79
N LYS A 88 10.45 11.60 -19.89
CA LYS A 88 11.90 11.36 -19.99
C LYS A 88 12.25 10.29 -21.01
N ASN A 89 11.39 9.27 -21.12
CA ASN A 89 11.65 8.05 -21.90
C ASN A 89 10.83 7.98 -23.19
N VAL A 90 10.43 9.11 -23.77
CA VAL A 90 9.65 9.18 -25.03
C VAL A 90 10.32 8.37 -26.15
N HIS A 91 11.66 8.42 -26.23
CA HIS A 91 12.46 7.72 -27.24
C HIS A 91 12.38 6.18 -27.17
N ILE A 92 11.97 5.60 -26.04
CA ILE A 92 11.81 4.14 -25.89
C ILE A 92 10.47 3.68 -26.49
N VAL A 93 9.49 4.59 -26.56
CA VAL A 93 8.12 4.30 -27.00
C VAL A 93 8.03 4.41 -28.53
N ASN A 94 8.49 3.37 -29.23
CA ASN A 94 8.37 3.30 -30.69
C ASN A 94 7.01 2.70 -31.10
N THR A 95 5.96 3.52 -31.09
CA THR A 95 4.66 3.12 -31.66
C THR A 95 4.52 3.67 -33.09
N PRO A 96 3.93 2.92 -34.04
CA PRO A 96 3.85 3.34 -35.44
C PRO A 96 3.11 4.68 -35.66
N LYS A 97 2.29 5.12 -34.70
CA LYS A 97 1.67 6.45 -34.69
C LYS A 97 2.66 7.56 -34.34
N ILE A 98 3.49 7.35 -33.31
CA ILE A 98 4.47 8.36 -32.85
C ILE A 98 5.58 8.49 -33.90
N THR A 99 6.08 7.38 -34.44
CA THR A 99 7.07 7.39 -35.53
C THR A 99 6.56 8.14 -36.75
N LYS A 100 5.28 7.95 -37.14
CA LYS A 100 4.66 8.72 -38.25
C LYS A 100 4.58 10.22 -37.96
N LEU A 101 4.24 10.61 -36.72
CA LEU A 101 4.18 12.01 -36.29
C LEU A 101 5.58 12.66 -36.24
N GLU A 102 6.61 11.91 -35.84
CA GLU A 102 8.00 12.38 -35.86
C GLU A 102 8.53 12.55 -37.28
N ILE A 103 8.26 11.58 -38.18
CA ILE A 103 8.62 11.66 -39.60
C ILE A 103 7.97 12.89 -40.24
N GLN A 104 6.68 13.15 -39.98
CA GLN A 104 5.96 14.33 -40.47
C GLN A 104 6.60 15.64 -39.98
N LYS A 105 6.95 15.73 -38.69
CA LYS A 105 7.65 16.90 -38.13
C LYS A 105 9.03 17.14 -38.74
N VAL A 106 9.77 16.07 -39.07
CA VAL A 106 11.07 16.17 -39.74
C VAL A 106 10.90 16.66 -41.18
N THR A 107 9.94 16.10 -41.93
CA THR A 107 9.65 16.53 -43.31
C THR A 107 9.15 17.97 -43.42
N GLU A 108 8.36 18.45 -42.44
CA GLU A 108 7.91 19.84 -42.37
C GLU A 108 9.04 20.82 -42.03
N LYS A 109 10.03 20.39 -41.24
CA LYS A 109 11.22 21.20 -40.95
C LYS A 109 12.14 21.30 -42.17
N THR A 110 12.38 20.20 -42.88
CA THR A 110 13.23 20.20 -44.08
C THR A 110 12.61 21.02 -45.21
N THR A 111 11.30 20.89 -45.45
CA THR A 111 10.60 21.69 -46.46
C THR A 111 10.62 23.19 -46.16
N LYS A 112 10.56 23.61 -44.90
CA LYS A 112 10.74 25.03 -44.53
C LYS A 112 12.17 25.52 -44.76
N MET A 113 13.18 24.69 -44.49
CA MET A 113 14.58 25.04 -44.73
C MET A 113 14.94 25.17 -46.22
N ASP A 114 14.24 24.45 -47.11
CA ASP A 114 14.43 24.52 -48.57
C ASP A 114 13.69 25.69 -49.22
N VAL A 115 12.71 26.29 -48.53
CA VAL A 115 11.96 27.48 -49.01
C VAL A 115 12.67 28.79 -48.64
N ASP A 116 13.46 28.79 -47.57
CA ASP A 116 14.23 29.95 -47.08
C ASP A 116 15.64 30.06 -47.73
N LYS A 117 15.90 29.36 -48.84
CA LYS A 117 17.19 29.29 -49.54
C LYS A 117 17.05 29.69 -51.00
#